data_AF-A0A224XTB9-F1
#
_entry.id   AF-A0A224XTB9-F1
#
_cell.length_a   1.000
_cell.length_b   1.000
_cell.length_c   1.000
_cell.angle_alpha   90.00
_cell.angle_beta   90.00
_cell.angle_gamma   90.00
#
_symmetry.space_group_name_H-M   'P 1'
#
loop_
_entity.id
_entity.type
_entity.pdbx_description
1 polymer ?
#
loop_
_entity_poly.entity_id
_entity_poly.type
_entity_poly.pdbx_seq_one_letter_code
_entity_poly.pdbx_strand_id
1 'polypeptide(L)'
;VWIPWNMKEFWPYVAGMLFTTLLSISICVCYTSYIVFLFTLTFELSGFIKVIQTRLETTGTIDRNTYRQHVIIMQMIQTCNAIYSGQLYFETLVSSLQPCGFGYTLIKNSEGTPSKPHFDLL
;
A
#
# COMPACT_ATOMS: atom_id res chain seq x y z
N VAL A 1 -10.09 14.02 -10.79
CA VAL A 1 -8.97 14.70 -11.49
C VAL A 1 -9.53 15.94 -12.15
N TRP A 2 -9.06 17.13 -11.75
CA TRP A 2 -9.48 18.36 -12.43
C TRP A 2 -8.66 18.49 -13.71
N ILE A 3 -9.33 18.45 -14.86
CA ILE A 3 -8.70 18.50 -16.18
C ILE A 3 -9.15 19.84 -16.79
N PRO A 4 -8.22 20.76 -17.14
CA PRO A 4 -8.58 22.12 -17.60
C PRO A 4 -9.21 22.17 -19.00
N TRP A 5 -9.48 21.03 -19.63
CA TRP A 5 -9.91 20.90 -21.02
C TRP A 5 -11.40 20.52 -21.07
N ASN A 6 -12.12 21.03 -22.07
CA ASN A 6 -13.57 20.83 -22.19
C ASN A 6 -13.88 19.37 -22.62
N MET A 7 -14.38 18.57 -21.69
CA MET A 7 -14.69 17.13 -21.88
C MET A 7 -15.91 16.85 -22.77
N LYS A 8 -16.52 17.87 -23.37
CA LYS A 8 -17.72 17.74 -24.20
C LYS A 8 -17.43 17.18 -25.59
N GLU A 9 -16.22 17.35 -26.09
CA GLU A 9 -15.82 16.82 -27.39
C GLU A 9 -15.28 15.38 -27.26
N PHE A 10 -15.58 14.54 -28.25
CA PHE A 10 -15.25 13.11 -28.23
C PHE A 10 -13.74 12.84 -28.10
N TRP A 11 -12.91 13.59 -28.83
CA TRP A 11 -11.46 13.43 -28.83
C TRP A 11 -10.79 13.73 -27.46
N PRO A 12 -11.02 14.89 -26.82
CA PRO A 12 -10.44 15.15 -25.51
C PRO A 12 -11.01 14.23 -24.43
N TYR A 13 -12.26 13.77 -24.56
CA TYR A 13 -12.85 12.78 -23.66
C TYR A 13 -12.12 11.43 -23.72
N VAL A 14 -11.89 10.89 -24.93
CA VAL A 14 -11.17 9.62 -25.11
C VAL A 14 -9.71 9.73 -24.66
N ALA A 15 -9.04 10.85 -24.95
CA ALA A 15 -7.68 11.11 -24.48
C ALA A 15 -7.61 11.17 -22.94
N GLY A 16 -8.58 11.84 -22.31
CA GLY A 16 -8.71 11.89 -20.86
C GLY A 16 -8.92 10.51 -20.24
N MET A 17 -9.83 9.70 -20.82
CA MET A 17 -10.05 8.33 -20.37
C MET A 17 -8.78 7.48 -20.47
N LEU A 18 -8.11 7.47 -21.63
CA LEU A 18 -6.85 6.73 -21.82
C LEU A 18 -5.76 7.17 -20.85
N PHE A 19 -5.64 8.47 -20.62
CA PHE A 19 -4.68 9.00 -19.65
C PHE A 19 -4.99 8.51 -18.23
N THR A 20 -6.26 8.56 -17.81
CA THR A 20 -6.66 8.10 -16.47
C THR A 20 -6.50 6.59 -16.29
N THR A 21 -6.80 5.79 -17.31
CA THR A 21 -6.64 4.33 -17.23
C THR A 21 -5.17 3.94 -17.20
N LEU A 22 -4.34 4.54 -18.03
CA LEU A 22 -2.89 4.31 -18.01
C LEU A 22 -2.25 4.75 -16.68
N LEU A 23 -2.65 5.91 -16.14
CA LEU A 23 -2.22 6.34 -14.81
C LEU A 23 -2.63 5.33 -13.73
N SER A 24 -3.88 4.87 -13.76
CA SER A 24 -4.39 3.91 -12.78
C SER A 24 -3.63 2.59 -12.85
N ILE A 25 -3.42 2.05 -14.05
CA ILE A 25 -2.67 0.81 -14.26
C ILE A 25 -1.22 0.98 -13.76
N SER A 26 -0.58 2.09 -14.11
CA SER A 26 0.81 2.35 -13.70
C SER A 26 0.95 2.40 -12.19
N ILE A 27 0.03 3.10 -11.51
CA ILE A 27 0.00 3.17 -10.04
C ILE A 27 -0.22 1.78 -9.45
N CYS A 28 -1.16 0.99 -9.98
CA CYS A 28 -1.39 -0.38 -9.52
C CYS A 28 -0.14 -1.26 -9.67
N VAL A 29 0.56 -1.18 -10.80
CA VAL A 29 1.79 -1.96 -11.05
C VAL A 29 2.92 -1.55 -10.09
N CYS A 30 3.15 -0.25 -9.90
CA CYS A 30 4.14 0.23 -8.95
C CYS A 30 3.83 -0.20 -7.51
N TYR A 31 2.56 -0.08 -7.11
CA TYR A 31 2.11 -0.43 -5.77
C TYR A 31 2.20 -1.94 -5.49
N THR A 32 1.73 -2.78 -6.42
CA THR A 32 1.86 -4.24 -6.30
C THR A 32 3.31 -4.70 -6.25
N SER A 33 4.18 -4.11 -7.08
CA SER A 33 5.63 -4.40 -7.04
C SER A 33 6.24 -4.06 -5.69
N TYR A 34 5.85 -2.92 -5.10
CA TYR A 34 6.29 -2.52 -3.77
C TYR A 34 5.83 -3.49 -2.68
N ILE A 35 4.56 -3.90 -2.70
CA ILE A 35 4.02 -4.87 -1.74
C ILE A 35 4.72 -6.23 -1.85
N VAL A 36 4.94 -6.72 -3.07
CA VAL A 36 5.67 -7.97 -3.31
C VAL A 36 7.09 -7.89 -2.75
N PHE A 37 7.79 -6.78 -2.98
CA PHE A 37 9.13 -6.56 -2.45
C PHE A 37 9.16 -6.60 -0.90
N LEU A 38 8.24 -5.89 -0.24
CA LEU A 38 8.10 -5.93 1.22
C LEU A 38 7.78 -7.33 1.74
N PHE A 39 6.92 -8.06 1.04
CA PHE A 39 6.54 -9.42 1.42
C PHE A 39 7.72 -10.38 1.30
N THR A 40 8.48 -10.32 0.20
CA THR A 40 9.70 -11.12 0.00
C THR A 40 10.73 -10.83 1.10
N LEU A 41 10.98 -9.56 1.41
CA LEU A 41 11.89 -9.19 2.51
C LEU A 41 11.46 -9.78 3.86
N THR A 42 10.15 -9.74 4.15
CA THR A 42 9.58 -10.29 5.39
C THR A 42 9.72 -11.81 5.45
N PHE A 43 9.55 -12.49 4.31
CA PHE A 43 9.71 -13.95 4.21
C PHE A 43 11.15 -14.39 4.43
N GLU A 44 12.09 -13.74 3.76
CA GLU A 44 13.53 -13.98 3.92
C GLU A 44 13.94 -13.77 5.38
N LEU A 45 13.54 -12.65 5.99
CA LEU A 45 13.82 -12.36 7.40
C LEU A 45 13.26 -13.43 8.34
N SER A 46 12.03 -13.87 8.10
CA SER A 46 11.40 -14.94 8.89
C SER A 46 12.15 -16.26 8.76
N GLY A 47 12.65 -16.58 7.57
CA GLY A 47 13.51 -17.74 7.32
C GLY A 47 14.82 -17.65 8.10
N PHE A 48 15.50 -16.49 8.04
CA PHE A 48 16.75 -16.26 8.78
C PHE A 48 16.58 -16.38 10.29
N ILE A 49 15.51 -15.81 10.85
CA ILE A 49 15.22 -15.91 12.28
C ILE A 49 15.04 -17.37 12.71
N LYS A 50 14.29 -18.16 11.93
CA LYS A 50 14.13 -19.60 12.20
C LYS A 50 15.47 -20.34 12.17
N VAL A 51 16.31 -20.06 11.18
CA VAL A 51 17.64 -20.68 11.08
C VAL A 51 18.51 -20.31 12.29
N ILE A 52 18.50 -19.04 12.70
CA ILE A 52 19.24 -18.58 13.90
C ILE A 52 18.72 -19.29 15.14
N GLN A 53 17.41 -19.37 15.32
CA GLN A 53 16.79 -20.05 16.46
C GLN A 53 17.21 -21.53 16.52
N THR A 54 17.11 -22.26 15.40
CA THR A 54 17.53 -23.67 15.34
C THR A 54 19.03 -23.84 15.62
N ARG A 55 19.88 -22.91 15.17
CA ARG A 55 21.33 -22.94 15.43
C ARG A 55 21.66 -22.68 16.91
N LEU A 56 20.93 -21.77 17.55
CA LEU A 56 21.01 -21.51 18.99
C LEU A 56 20.60 -22.74 19.81
N GLU A 57 19.49 -23.38 19.45
CA GLU A 57 18.97 -24.57 20.13
C GLU A 57 19.89 -25.79 19.97
N THR A 58 20.53 -25.95 18.79
CA THR A 58 21.37 -27.12 18.49
C THR A 58 22.83 -27.00 18.92
N THR A 59 23.42 -25.79 18.86
CA THR A 59 24.88 -25.61 19.00
C THR A 59 25.26 -24.80 20.24
N GLY A 60 24.32 -24.11 20.90
CA GLY A 60 24.54 -23.32 22.12
C GLY A 60 25.50 -22.12 21.98
N THR A 61 26.18 -21.97 20.85
CA THR A 61 27.14 -20.91 20.57
C THR A 61 26.82 -20.27 19.22
N ILE A 62 26.58 -18.96 19.24
CA ILE A 62 26.38 -18.18 18.03
C ILE A 62 27.75 -17.97 17.38
N ASP A 63 27.94 -18.51 16.18
CA ASP A 63 29.13 -18.22 15.38
C ASP A 63 29.19 -16.71 15.07
N ARG A 64 30.35 -16.10 15.28
CA ARG A 64 30.57 -14.64 15.14
C ARG A 64 30.20 -14.15 13.73
N ASN A 65 30.34 -15.02 12.74
CA ASN A 65 30.00 -14.71 11.35
C ASN A 65 28.47 -14.61 11.13
N THR A 66 27.70 -15.53 11.73
CA THR A 66 26.23 -15.52 11.70
C THR A 66 25.67 -14.28 12.40
N TYR A 67 26.27 -13.89 13.54
CA TYR A 67 25.90 -12.64 14.22
C TYR A 67 26.16 -11.40 13.36
N ARG A 68 27.29 -11.37 12.65
CA ARG A 68 27.64 -10.26 11.76
C ARG A 68 26.66 -10.13 10.59
N GLN A 69 26.24 -11.25 10.00
CA GLN A 69 25.19 -11.24 8.97
C GLN A 69 23.85 -10.77 9.54
N HIS A 70 23.49 -11.17 10.76
CA HIS A 70 22.28 -10.70 11.41
C HIS A 70 22.26 -9.18 11.63
N VAL A 71 23.38 -8.59 12.07
CA VAL A 71 23.51 -7.14 12.24
C VAL A 71 23.38 -6.39 10.91
N ILE A 72 23.96 -6.90 9.82
CA ILE A 72 23.85 -6.31 8.48
C ILE A 72 22.39 -6.33 8.00
N ILE A 73 21.69 -7.45 8.20
CA ILE A 73 20.26 -7.57 7.87
C ILE A 73 19.43 -6.60 8.71
N MET A 74 19.73 -6.48 10.01
CA MET A 74 19.06 -5.54 10.91
C MET A 74 19.25 -4.08 10.46
N GLN A 75 20.47 -3.71 10.03
CA GLN A 75 20.75 -2.40 9.45
C GLN A 75 19.99 -2.16 8.14
N MET A 76 19.89 -3.16 7.27
CA MET A 76 19.08 -3.06 6.04
C MET A 76 17.60 -2.84 6.37
N ILE A 77 17.05 -3.53 7.36
CA ILE A 77 15.67 -3.36 7.81
C ILE A 77 15.46 -1.99 8.42
N GLN A 78 16.37 -1.52 9.27
CA GLN A 78 16.29 -0.17 9.86
C GLN A 78 16.33 0.91 8.78
N THR A 79 17.17 0.73 7.75
CA THR A 79 17.24 1.66 6.61
C THR A 79 15.96 1.61 5.79
N CYS A 80 15.43 0.42 5.50
CA CYS A 80 14.13 0.27 4.84
C CYS A 80 13.01 0.92 5.65
N ASN A 81 12.97 0.69 6.97
CA ASN A 81 11.97 1.29 7.84
C ASN A 81 12.10 2.83 7.90
N ALA A 82 13.32 3.37 7.91
CA ALA A 82 13.52 4.81 7.86
C ALA A 82 12.99 5.43 6.55
N ILE A 83 13.17 4.75 5.42
CA ILE A 83 12.71 5.20 4.10
C ILE A 83 11.19 5.04 3.94
N TYR A 84 10.64 3.91 4.41
CA TYR A 84 9.27 3.50 4.13
C TYR A 84 8.29 3.72 5.28
N SER A 85 8.74 4.07 6.49
CA SER A 85 7.86 4.27 7.65
C SER A 85 6.76 5.29 7.35
N GLY A 86 7.11 6.44 6.77
CA GLY A 86 6.14 7.47 6.41
C GLY A 86 5.09 6.99 5.40
N GLN A 87 5.51 6.22 4.38
CA GLN A 87 4.60 5.68 3.37
C GLN A 87 3.67 4.61 3.97
N LEU A 88 4.20 3.70 4.78
CA LEU A 88 3.43 2.67 5.48
C LEU A 88 2.41 3.25 6.48
N TYR A 89 2.79 4.29 7.23
CA TYR A 89 1.85 4.98 8.13
C TYR A 89 0.72 5.67 7.38
N PHE A 90 1.05 6.37 6.29
CA PHE A 90 0.04 7.04 5.47
C PHE A 90 -0.89 6.03 4.80
N GLU A 91 -0.35 4.93 4.27
CA GLU A 91 -1.12 3.85 3.67
C GLU A 91 -2.06 3.18 4.68
N THR A 92 -1.60 2.94 5.90
CA THR A 92 -2.43 2.39 6.99
C THR A 92 -3.58 3.33 7.32
N LEU A 93 -3.29 4.63 7.40
CA LEU A 93 -4.28 5.66 7.72
C LEU A 93 -5.33 5.78 6.60
N VAL A 94 -4.90 5.83 5.34
CA VAL A 94 -5.79 5.84 4.17
C VAL A 94 -6.61 4.56 4.08
N SER A 95 -5.99 3.39 4.28
CA SER A 95 -6.67 2.09 4.23
C SER A 95 -7.67 1.91 5.37
N SER A 96 -7.47 2.56 6.52
CA SER A 96 -8.46 2.60 7.60
C SER A 96 -9.64 3.51 7.28
N LEU A 97 -9.43 4.57 6.50
CA LEU A 97 -10.47 5.53 6.11
C LEU A 97 -11.32 5.04 4.92
N GLN A 98 -10.72 4.31 3.98
CA GLN A 98 -11.39 3.73 2.81
C GLN A 98 -12.64 2.89 3.15
N PRO A 99 -12.63 1.94 4.10
CA PRO A 99 -13.80 1.14 4.43
C PRO A 99 -14.93 1.98 5.05
N CYS A 100 -14.62 3.10 5.73
CA CYS A 100 -15.64 4.01 6.26
C CYS A 100 -16.39 4.72 5.14
N GLY A 101 -15.68 5.21 4.11
CA GLY A 101 -16.29 5.83 2.93
C GLY A 101 -17.10 4.82 2.10
N PHE A 102 -16.56 3.63 1.87
CA PHE A 102 -17.25 2.56 1.16
C PHE A 102 -18.50 2.09 1.92
N GLY A 103 -18.40 1.88 3.24
CA GLY A 103 -19.53 1.48 4.08
C GLY A 103 -20.69 2.48 4.02
N TYR A 104 -20.40 3.78 4.11
CA TYR A 104 -21.42 4.83 4.00
C TYR A 104 -22.12 4.82 2.63
N THR A 105 -21.37 4.67 1.53
CA THR A 105 -21.97 4.59 0.18
C THR A 105 -22.80 3.33 -0.03
N LEU A 106 -22.40 2.20 0.56
CA LEU A 106 -23.15 0.94 0.50
C LEU A 106 -24.45 1.02 1.28
N ILE A 107 -24.42 1.58 2.49
CA ILE A 107 -25.62 1.82 3.30
C ILE A 107 -26.59 2.72 2.53
N LYS A 108 -26.10 3.85 2.00
CA LYS A 108 -26.89 4.80 1.20
C LYS A 108 -27.48 4.20 -0.08
N ASN A 109 -26.80 3.24 -0.71
CA ASN A 109 -27.32 2.54 -1.90
C ASN A 109 -28.29 1.40 -1.53
N SER A 110 -28.15 0.81 -0.33
CA SER A 110 -29.03 -0.26 0.16
C SER A 110 -30.33 0.27 0.75
N GLU A 111 -30.32 1.47 1.33
CA GLU A 111 -31.51 2.24 1.68
C GLU A 111 -32.07 2.86 0.40
N GLY A 112 -32.84 2.06 -0.35
CA GLY A 112 -33.45 2.47 -1.61
C GLY A 112 -34.06 3.88 -1.53
N THR A 113 -33.61 4.75 -2.43
CA THR A 113 -34.16 6.08 -2.78
C THR A 113 -35.27 6.62 -1.86
N PRO A 114 -34.98 7.53 -0.92
CA PRO A 114 -35.90 8.60 -0.62
C PRO A 114 -35.53 9.80 -1.50
N SER A 115 -36.49 10.18 -2.34
CA SER A 115 -36.60 11.48 -3.00
C SER A 115 -36.01 12.63 -2.16
N LYS A 116 -35.14 13.46 -2.76
CA LYS A 116 -34.70 14.82 -2.37
C LYS A 116 -34.68 15.15 -0.87
N PRO A 117 -33.58 15.79 -0.44
CA PRO A 117 -33.73 17.07 0.23
C PRO A 117 -33.10 18.16 -0.62
N HIS A 118 -33.93 19.16 -0.93
CA HIS A 118 -33.46 20.53 -1.17
C HIS A 118 -32.43 20.87 -0.08
N PHE A 119 -31.19 21.10 -0.48
CA PHE A 119 -30.28 21.95 0.29
C PHE A 119 -30.05 23.19 -0.57
N ASP A 120 -31.03 24.09 -0.51
CA ASP A 120 -30.74 25.51 -0.64
C ASP A 120 -29.88 25.88 0.57
N LEU A 121 -28.64 26.29 0.35
CA LEU A 121 -27.97 27.25 1.22
C LEU A 121 -26.68 27.78 0.57
N LEU A 122 -26.83 29.02 0.08
CA LEU A 122 -25.85 30.05 -0.29
C LEU A 122 -24.99 29.85 -1.56
#